data_AF-A0A931UE58-F1
#
_entry.id   AF-A0A931UE58-F1
#
_cell.length_a   1.000
_cell.length_b   1.000
_cell.length_c   1.000
_cell.angle_alpha   90.00
_cell.angle_beta   90.00
_cell.angle_gamma   90.00
#
_symmetry.space_group_name_H-M   'P 1'
#
loop_
_entity.id
_entity.type
_entity.pdbx_description
1 polymer ?
#
loop_
_entity_poly.entity_id
_entity_poly.type
_entity_poly.pdbx_seq_one_letter_code
_entity_poly.pdbx_strand_id
1 'polypeptide(L)'
;MGANCAEYFCYKTMKQGNPLKIVYPKEGVPLVVSPTAIAKDAPHPNAAKLFTDFVFSKQAQQMLADKEGLYTGHPEVTYPKDKPRMKDLKLLAVDPDELEEKNAEIKKKFVEFFGA
;
A
#
# COMPACT_ATOMS: atom_id res chain seq x y z
N MET A 1 -2.28 -2.48 0.08
CA MET A 1 -1.16 -1.91 0.88
C MET A 1 0.06 -1.83 -0.02
N GLY A 2 0.84 -0.77 0.09
CA GLY A 2 2.11 -0.62 -0.62
C GLY A 2 3.26 -0.74 0.37
N ALA A 3 4.24 -1.61 0.08
CA ALA A 3 5.54 -1.56 0.74
C ALA A 3 6.49 -0.85 -0.22
N ASN A 4 7.19 0.20 0.23
CA ASN A 4 8.05 1.02 -0.62
C ASN A 4 7.28 1.84 -1.68
N CYS A 5 6.21 2.52 -1.24
CA CYS A 5 5.39 3.48 -1.99
C CYS A 5 4.93 3.00 -3.39
N ALA A 6 5.74 3.23 -4.42
CA ALA A 6 5.45 2.90 -5.82
C ALA A 6 5.94 1.50 -6.24
N GLU A 7 6.28 0.62 -5.30
CA GLU A 7 6.87 -0.69 -5.60
C GLU A 7 6.02 -1.56 -6.52
N TYR A 8 4.70 -1.60 -6.34
CA TYR A 8 3.80 -2.37 -7.19
C TYR A 8 3.83 -1.86 -8.65
N PHE A 9 3.89 -0.54 -8.83
CA PHE A 9 4.05 0.11 -10.14
C PHE A 9 5.42 -0.20 -10.77
N CYS A 10 6.50 -0.12 -9.99
CA CYS A 10 7.84 -0.48 -10.44
C CYS A 10 7.93 -1.96 -10.79
N TYR A 11 7.27 -2.83 -10.03
CA TYR A 11 7.22 -4.27 -10.27
C TYR A 11 6.50 -4.59 -11.58
N LYS A 12 5.33 -3.98 -11.81
CA LYS A 12 4.60 -4.10 -13.08
C LYS A 12 5.44 -3.62 -14.27
N THR A 13 6.08 -2.46 -14.12
CA THR A 13 6.94 -1.88 -15.16
C THR A 13 8.16 -2.76 -15.45
N MET A 14 8.77 -3.37 -14.43
CA MET A 14 9.86 -4.34 -14.58
C MET A 14 9.39 -5.63 -15.30
N LYS A 15 8.20 -6.15 -14.99
CA LYS A 15 7.61 -7.30 -15.69
C LYS A 15 7.31 -7.04 -17.16
N GLN A 16 7.16 -5.78 -17.56
CA GLN A 16 7.02 -5.36 -18.96
C GLN A 16 8.37 -5.29 -19.71
N GLY A 17 9.49 -5.65 -19.07
CA GLY A 17 10.81 -5.70 -19.69
C GLY A 17 11.63 -4.42 -19.56
N ASN A 18 11.15 -3.43 -18.81
CA ASN A 18 11.90 -2.21 -18.57
C ASN A 18 13.10 -2.46 -17.65
N PRO A 19 14.24 -1.76 -17.85
CA PRO A 19 15.47 -1.97 -17.09
C PRO A 19 15.41 -1.31 -15.70
N LEU A 20 14.46 -1.78 -14.88
CA LEU A 20 14.26 -1.32 -13.50
C LEU A 20 14.70 -2.39 -12.51
N LYS A 21 15.22 -1.96 -11.36
CA LYS A 21 15.52 -2.84 -10.23
C LYS A 21 14.92 -2.25 -8.96
N ILE A 22 14.13 -3.05 -8.26
CA ILE A 22 13.59 -2.68 -6.95
C ILE A 22 14.66 -2.93 -5.90
N VAL A 23 14.91 -1.94 -5.05
CA VAL A 23 15.79 -2.05 -3.89
C VAL A 23 14.95 -1.89 -2.64
N TYR A 24 15.12 -2.81 -1.70
CA TYR A 24 14.53 -2.74 -0.36
C TYR A 24 15.63 -2.30 0.63
N PRO A 25 15.59 -1.06 1.15
CA PRO A 25 16.60 -0.56 2.07
C PRO A 25 16.68 -1.39 3.36
N LYS A 26 17.88 -1.50 3.94
CA LYS A 26 18.11 -2.28 5.18
C LYS A 26 17.58 -1.56 6.42
N GLU A 27 17.56 -0.24 6.34
CA GLU A 27 17.09 0.68 7.38
C GLU A 27 15.59 0.47 7.63
N GLY A 28 14.84 0.18 6.57
CA GLY A 28 13.44 -0.17 6.60
C GLY A 28 12.71 0.22 5.32
N VAL A 29 11.50 -0.31 5.17
CA VAL A 29 10.62 -0.07 4.03
C VAL A 29 9.35 0.62 4.52
N PRO A 30 9.03 1.85 4.05
CA PRO A 30 7.78 2.51 4.41
C PRO A 30 6.56 1.67 4.04
N LEU A 31 5.67 1.48 5.00
CA LEU A 31 4.39 0.83 4.80
C LEU A 31 3.31 1.89 4.55
N VAL A 32 2.68 1.83 3.39
CA VAL A 32 1.55 2.67 3.04
C VAL A 32 0.28 1.83 3.06
N VAL A 33 -0.63 2.18 3.96
CA VAL A 33 -1.96 1.55 4.06
C VAL A 33 -2.95 2.40 3.28
N SER A 34 -3.74 1.75 2.41
CA SER A 34 -4.80 2.39 1.63
C SER A 34 -6.15 1.96 2.22
N PRO A 35 -6.78 2.78 3.07
CA PRO A 35 -8.06 2.43 3.67
C PRO A 35 -9.19 2.47 2.65
N THR A 36 -10.24 1.70 2.90
CA THR A 36 -11.53 1.80 2.20
C THR A 36 -12.59 2.19 3.22
N ALA A 37 -13.44 3.15 2.88
CA ALA A 37 -14.48 3.67 3.77
C ALA A 37 -15.80 3.83 3.01
N ILE A 38 -16.91 3.68 3.74
CA ILE A 38 -18.27 3.93 3.25
C ILE A 38 -18.71 5.29 3.77
N ALA A 39 -19.16 6.17 2.87
CA ALA A 39 -19.69 7.47 3.26
C ALA A 39 -20.93 7.32 4.16
N LYS A 40 -21.04 8.16 5.20
CA LYS A 40 -22.15 8.11 6.17
C LYS A 40 -23.52 8.22 5.50
N ASP A 41 -23.63 9.12 4.52
CA ASP A 41 -24.87 9.41 3.81
C ASP A 41 -24.88 8.80 2.40
N ALA A 42 -24.25 7.63 2.23
CA ALA A 42 -24.22 6.93 0.95
C ALA A 42 -25.66 6.66 0.45
N PRO A 43 -26.00 6.98 -0.82
CA PRO A 43 -27.36 6.79 -1.34
C PRO A 43 -27.77 5.32 -1.42
N HIS A 44 -26.78 4.42 -1.45
CA HIS A 44 -26.96 2.97 -1.51
C HIS A 44 -26.04 2.26 -0.49
N PRO A 45 -26.35 2.32 0.82
CA PRO A 45 -25.43 1.85 1.86
C PRO A 45 -25.21 0.34 1.82
N ASN A 46 -26.23 -0.44 1.43
CA ASN A 46 -26.11 -1.90 1.31
C ASN A 46 -25.23 -2.31 0.12
N ALA A 47 -25.33 -1.59 -1.01
CA ALA A 47 -24.45 -1.83 -2.16
C ALA A 47 -23.00 -1.47 -1.83
N ALA A 48 -22.77 -0.38 -1.08
CA ALA A 48 -21.44 0.00 -0.64
C ALA A 48 -20.80 -1.05 0.30
N LYS A 49 -21.59 -1.64 1.21
CA LYS A 49 -21.14 -2.75 2.06
C LYS A 49 -20.75 -3.97 1.23
N LEU A 50 -21.64 -4.40 0.33
CA LEU A 50 -21.38 -5.55 -0.54
C LEU A 50 -20.13 -5.33 -1.42
N PHE A 51 -19.95 -4.12 -1.95
CA PHE A 51 -18.75 -3.78 -2.71
C PHE A 51 -17.49 -3.81 -1.85
N THR A 52 -17.56 -3.33 -0.60
CA THR A 52 -16.45 -3.42 0.35
C THR A 52 -16.08 -4.87 0.62
N ASP A 53 -17.06 -5.74 0.87
CA ASP A 53 -16.83 -7.18 1.06
C ASP A 53 -16.19 -7.81 -0.18
N PHE A 54 -16.67 -7.45 -1.38
CA PHE A 54 -16.09 -7.91 -2.63
C PHE A 54 -14.63 -7.48 -2.79
N VAL A 55 -14.32 -6.21 -2.53
CA VAL A 55 -12.94 -5.68 -2.60
C VAL A 55 -12.01 -6.46 -1.68
N PHE A 56 -12.45 -6.82 -0.48
CA PHE A 56 -11.65 -7.60 0.47
C PHE A 56 -11.74 -9.12 0.31
N SER A 57 -12.51 -9.62 -0.65
CA SER A 57 -12.55 -11.05 -0.96
C SER A 57 -11.18 -11.57 -1.42
N LYS A 58 -10.92 -12.85 -1.13
CA LYS A 58 -9.70 -13.55 -1.60
C LYS A 58 -9.49 -13.38 -3.11
N GLN A 59 -10.55 -13.52 -3.90
CA GLN A 59 -10.47 -13.46 -5.36
C GLN A 59 -10.05 -12.07 -5.84
N ALA A 60 -10.68 -11.01 -5.34
CA ALA A 60 -10.33 -9.64 -5.72
C ALA A 60 -8.90 -9.29 -5.28
N GLN A 61 -8.52 -9.66 -4.06
CA GLN A 61 -7.19 -9.40 -3.53
C GLN A 61 -6.10 -10.22 -4.26
N GLN A 62 -6.37 -11.47 -4.65
CA GLN A 62 -5.45 -12.26 -5.47
C GLN A 62 -5.28 -11.64 -6.86
N MET A 63 -6.36 -11.15 -7.48
CA MET A 63 -6.29 -10.45 -8.76
C MET A 63 -5.39 -9.21 -8.68
N LEU A 64 -5.53 -8.40 -7.62
CA LEU A 64 -4.67 -7.24 -7.38
C LEU A 64 -3.19 -7.62 -7.21
N ALA A 65 -2.91 -8.71 -6.50
CA ALA A 65 -1.55 -9.22 -6.33
C ALA A 65 -0.95 -9.69 -7.67
N ASP A 66 -1.73 -10.43 -8.47
CA ASP A 66 -1.25 -11.03 -9.72
C ASP A 66 -1.07 -10.01 -10.85
N LYS A 67 -2.03 -9.08 -10.99
CA LYS A 67 -2.08 -8.14 -12.12
C LYS A 67 -1.34 -6.84 -11.84
N GLU A 68 -1.47 -6.33 -10.63
CA GLU A 68 -0.91 -5.05 -10.24
C GLU A 68 0.33 -5.18 -9.36
N GLY A 69 0.68 -6.39 -8.91
CA GLY A 69 1.83 -6.61 -8.04
C GLY A 69 1.62 -6.04 -6.63
N LEU A 70 0.38 -5.76 -6.23
CA LEU A 70 0.05 -5.09 -4.98
C LEU A 70 0.13 -6.04 -3.79
N TYR A 71 0.68 -5.60 -2.66
CA TYR A 71 0.51 -6.34 -1.41
C TYR A 71 -0.90 -6.13 -0.85
N THR A 72 -1.56 -7.23 -0.53
CA THR A 72 -2.92 -7.31 -0.03
C THR A 72 -2.97 -7.82 1.40
N GLY A 73 -4.03 -7.46 2.12
CA GLY A 73 -4.21 -7.83 3.52
C GLY A 73 -4.83 -9.21 3.75
N HIS A 74 -5.35 -9.86 2.69
CA HIS A 74 -6.03 -11.14 2.83
C HIS A 74 -5.02 -12.27 3.10
N PRO A 75 -5.18 -13.08 4.16
CA PRO A 75 -4.16 -14.02 4.63
C PRO A 75 -3.86 -15.16 3.66
N GLU A 76 -4.82 -15.51 2.81
CA GLU A 76 -4.69 -16.59 1.82
C GLU A 76 -4.18 -16.13 0.44
N VAL A 77 -3.85 -14.85 0.26
CA VAL A 77 -3.29 -14.38 -1.02
C VAL A 77 -1.83 -14.81 -1.14
N THR A 78 -1.49 -15.31 -2.32
CA THR A 78 -0.14 -15.77 -2.65
C THR A 78 0.56 -14.76 -3.57
N TYR A 79 1.89 -14.75 -3.51
CA TYR A 79 2.72 -13.84 -4.30
C TYR A 79 3.76 -14.63 -5.12
N PRO A 80 4.20 -14.08 -6.26
CA PRO A 80 5.33 -14.62 -7.01
C PRO A 80 6.60 -14.75 -6.16
N LYS A 81 7.39 -15.81 -6.38
CA LYS A 81 8.60 -16.12 -5.59
C LYS A 81 9.69 -15.05 -5.67
N ASP A 82 9.69 -14.26 -6.72
CA ASP A 82 10.64 -13.17 -6.96
C ASP A 82 10.27 -11.88 -6.20
N LYS A 83 9.13 -11.88 -5.49
CA LYS A 83 8.71 -10.79 -4.62
C LYS A 83 8.95 -11.21 -3.15
N PRO A 84 9.62 -10.39 -2.33
CA PRO A 84 9.80 -10.71 -0.92
C PRO A 84 8.44 -10.80 -0.21
N ARG A 85 8.33 -11.64 0.82
CA ARG A 85 7.11 -11.66 1.62
C ARG A 85 7.12 -10.46 2.55
N MET A 86 5.95 -9.88 2.83
CA MET A 86 5.82 -8.77 3.78
C MET A 86 6.44 -9.06 5.16
N LYS A 87 6.38 -10.32 5.60
CA LYS A 87 6.97 -10.78 6.88
C LYS A 87 8.50 -10.76 6.90
N ASP A 88 9.13 -10.80 5.72
CA ASP A 88 10.58 -10.79 5.58
C ASP A 88 11.12 -9.34 5.44
N LEU A 89 10.25 -8.35 5.33
CA LEU A 89 10.61 -6.93 5.21
C LEU A 89 10.59 -6.25 6.58
N LYS A 90 11.58 -5.38 6.83
CA LYS A 90 11.56 -4.46 7.97
C LYS A 90 10.61 -3.30 7.65
N LEU A 91 9.33 -3.47 7.95
CA LEU A 91 8.31 -2.47 7.66
C LEU A 91 8.38 -1.30 8.66
N LEU A 92 8.41 -0.07 8.12
CA LEU A 92 8.25 1.16 8.87
C LEU A 92 6.76 1.52 8.83
N ALA A 93 6.04 1.12 9.88
CA ALA A 93 4.66 1.52 10.08
C ALA A 93 4.62 2.89 10.77
N VAL A 94 3.63 3.69 10.42
CA VAL A 94 3.37 4.98 11.03
C VAL A 94 2.10 4.83 11.86
N ASP A 95 2.15 5.28 13.12
CA ASP A 95 0.96 5.36 13.96
C ASP A 95 0.04 6.48 13.44
N PRO A 96 -1.24 6.20 13.15
CA PRO A 96 -2.15 7.20 12.58
C PRO A 96 -2.38 8.41 13.47
N ASP A 97 -2.48 8.20 14.79
CA ASP A 97 -2.78 9.26 15.75
C ASP A 97 -1.54 10.18 15.90
N GLU A 98 -0.35 9.57 16.02
CA GLU A 98 0.91 10.31 16.04
C GLU A 98 1.12 11.12 14.74
N LEU A 99 0.78 10.53 13.59
CA LEU A 99 0.87 11.21 12.30
C LEU A 99 -0.05 12.41 12.23
N GLU A 100 -1.29 12.29 12.72
CA GLU A 100 -2.25 13.40 12.74
C GLU A 100 -1.73 14.56 13.58
N GLU A 101 -1.23 14.28 14.79
CA GLU A 101 -0.65 15.29 15.69
C GLU A 101 0.57 15.99 15.07
N LYS A 102 1.46 15.23 14.43
CA LYS A 102 2.74 15.75 13.91
C LYS A 102 2.68 16.26 12.48
N ASN A 103 1.57 16.05 11.77
CA ASN A 103 1.49 16.32 10.32
C ASN A 103 1.87 17.76 9.97
N ALA A 104 1.36 18.72 10.72
CA ALA A 104 1.63 20.15 10.52
C ALA A 104 3.11 20.49 10.74
N GLU A 105 3.71 19.94 11.80
CA GLU A 105 5.11 20.14 12.13
C GLU A 105 6.04 19.51 11.07
N ILE A 106 5.73 18.28 10.64
CA ILE A 106 6.50 17.56 9.61
C ILE A 106 6.48 18.34 8.30
N LYS A 107 5.31 18.82 7.86
CA LYS A 107 5.18 19.63 6.64
C LYS A 107 5.98 20.93 6.75
N LYS A 108 5.91 21.60 7.90
CA LYS A 108 6.68 22.83 8.15
C LYS A 108 8.18 22.58 8.04
N LYS A 109 8.70 21.57 8.74
CA LYS A 109 10.12 21.17 8.68
C LYS A 109 10.56 20.82 7.27
N PHE A 110 9.71 20.13 6.49
CA PHE A 110 10.02 19.81 5.11
C PHE A 110 10.24 21.06 4.26
N VAL A 111 9.37 22.07 4.39
CA VAL A 111 9.54 23.36 3.69
C VAL A 111 10.79 24.09 4.19
N GLU A 112 11.05 24.12 5.50
CA GLU A 112 12.23 24.76 6.07
C GLU A 112 13.55 24.14 5.57
N PHE A 113 13.62 22.81 5.45
CA PHE A 113 14.83 22.13 5.01
C PHE A 113 15.01 22.13 3.49
N PHE A 114 13.93 22.03 2.72
CA PHE A 114 14.00 21.77 1.28
C PHE A 114 13.44 22.90 0.38
N GLY A 115 12.83 23.93 0.97
CA GLY A 115 12.49 25.19 0.29
C GLY A 115 11.41 25.10 -0.80
N ALA A 116 10.46 24.16 -0.66
CA ALA A 116 9.35 23.98 -1.62
C ALA A 116 8.33 25.14 -1.60
#